data_AF-A0A529T4J9-F1
#
_entry.id   AF-A0A529T4J9-F1
#
_cell.length_a   1.000
_cell.length_b   1.000
_cell.length_c   1.000
_cell.angle_alpha   90.00
_cell.angle_beta   90.00
_cell.angle_gamma   90.00
#
_symmetry.space_group_name_H-M   'P 1'
#
loop_
_entity.id
_entity.type
_entity.pdbx_description
1 polymer ?
#
loop_
_entity_poly.entity_id
_entity_poly.type
_entity_poly.pdbx_seq_one_letter_code
_entity_poly.pdbx_strand_id
1 'polypeptide(L)'
;MKGCASHPIAAACQRPRGPRPRSWRRSKGSTIHEIRRFPANRFLTPKTPECQYTDMLKLNAPILTEQNERRNTISAKAYKELREAIITARVLPGASLAETDVAQAMGISRTPVREAFTRLFDEGLIEISQQTGTRVSLIDMTRVREAVFIRSTLESAVIANSGVHPDPGTLDEIELSLRAQERLVDRDDMGALHRADMAFHSGLTAAFAHPRAWAACQHISADMMRVQFLIGMKPDHIRSIIAEHRAILDEVRAG
;
A
#
# COMPACT_ATOMS: atom_id res chain seq x y z
N MET A 1 -68.11 13.22 21.69
CA MET A 1 -67.80 14.64 21.42
C MET A 1 -66.49 14.69 20.64
N LYS A 2 -66.54 15.24 19.41
CA LYS A 2 -65.52 15.93 18.56
C LYS A 2 -64.03 15.51 18.69
N GLY A 3 -63.23 15.23 17.65
CA GLY A 3 -63.35 15.28 16.19
C GLY A 3 -61.94 15.46 15.55
N CYS A 4 -61.70 14.81 14.38
CA CYS A 4 -60.76 15.06 13.24
C CYS A 4 -59.29 15.55 13.49
N ALA A 5 -58.22 15.23 12.73
CA ALA A 5 -58.05 14.81 11.33
C ALA A 5 -56.61 14.24 11.06
N SER A 6 -56.53 13.18 10.25
CA SER A 6 -55.69 12.95 9.05
C SER A 6 -54.19 13.37 8.91
N HIS A 7 -53.29 12.38 8.76
CA HIS A 7 -52.44 12.04 7.56
C HIS A 7 -50.97 11.62 7.86
N PRO A 8 -50.46 10.55 7.19
CA PRO A 8 -49.06 10.12 7.19
C PRO A 8 -48.30 10.57 5.92
N ILE A 9 -46.97 10.68 5.97
CA ILE A 9 -46.13 10.77 4.75
C ILE A 9 -44.90 9.87 4.89
N ALA A 10 -44.96 8.73 4.18
CA ALA A 10 -43.82 8.09 3.57
C ALA A 10 -43.70 8.64 2.14
N ALA A 11 -42.52 9.13 1.73
CA ALA A 11 -42.27 9.56 0.36
C ALA A 11 -41.06 8.83 -0.22
N ALA A 12 -41.37 8.03 -1.23
CA ALA A 12 -40.48 7.20 -2.03
C ALA A 12 -39.45 8.02 -2.82
N CYS A 13 -38.21 7.53 -2.86
CA CYS A 13 -37.20 7.92 -3.82
C CYS A 13 -37.60 7.36 -5.20
N GLN A 14 -38.31 8.17 -6.00
CA GLN A 14 -38.75 7.78 -7.34
C GLN A 14 -37.58 7.91 -8.33
N ARG A 15 -37.20 6.79 -8.96
CA ARG A 15 -36.27 6.76 -10.11
C ARG A 15 -36.96 7.41 -11.34
N PRO A 16 -36.28 8.28 -12.10
CA PRO A 16 -36.85 8.81 -13.34
C PRO A 16 -37.02 7.69 -14.38
N ARG A 17 -38.23 7.57 -14.93
CA ARG A 17 -38.58 6.67 -16.05
C ARG A 17 -38.23 7.35 -17.38
N GLY A 18 -36.99 7.17 -17.84
CA GLY A 18 -36.59 7.44 -19.23
C GLY A 18 -36.49 6.14 -20.06
N PRO A 19 -36.62 6.18 -21.40
CA PRO A 19 -36.50 4.99 -22.23
C PRO A 19 -35.07 4.42 -22.14
N ARG A 20 -34.97 3.10 -21.97
CA ARG A 20 -33.68 2.40 -21.87
C ARG A 20 -32.98 2.41 -23.24
N PRO A 21 -31.69 2.77 -23.33
CA PRO A 21 -30.95 2.69 -24.59
C PRO A 21 -30.78 1.22 -25.03
N ARG A 22 -30.90 1.00 -26.35
CA ARG A 22 -30.97 -0.32 -27.02
C ARG A 22 -29.68 -1.16 -27.00
N SER A 23 -28.58 -0.71 -26.39
CA SER A 23 -27.26 -1.35 -26.51
C SER A 23 -26.92 -2.37 -25.42
N TRP A 24 -27.78 -2.60 -24.43
CA TRP A 24 -27.53 -3.61 -23.38
C TRP A 24 -28.24 -4.92 -23.67
N ARG A 25 -27.96 -5.51 -24.83
CA ARG A 25 -28.31 -6.91 -25.11
C ARG A 25 -27.08 -7.75 -24.75
N ARG A 26 -27.23 -8.64 -23.77
CA ARG A 26 -26.21 -9.62 -23.38
C ARG A 26 -25.72 -10.39 -24.61
N SER A 27 -24.46 -10.21 -25.01
CA SER A 27 -23.74 -11.19 -25.82
C SER A 27 -22.73 -11.92 -24.94
N LYS A 28 -22.74 -13.24 -25.06
CA LYS A 28 -21.70 -14.12 -24.52
C LYS A 28 -20.42 -13.90 -25.34
N GLY A 29 -19.28 -13.85 -24.66
CA GLY A 29 -17.94 -13.80 -25.27
C GLY A 29 -17.38 -12.39 -25.39
N SER A 30 -16.37 -12.07 -24.58
CA SER A 30 -15.47 -10.93 -24.81
C SER A 30 -14.07 -11.32 -24.36
N THR A 31 -13.22 -11.54 -25.36
CA THR A 31 -11.77 -11.62 -25.26
C THR A 31 -11.20 -10.22 -24.98
N ILE A 32 -10.11 -10.17 -24.19
CA ILE A 32 -9.39 -9.00 -23.62
C ILE A 32 -8.93 -7.90 -24.62
N HIS A 33 -9.30 -7.94 -25.89
CA HIS A 33 -8.80 -7.04 -26.94
C HIS A 33 -9.56 -5.71 -27.15
N GLU A 34 -10.55 -5.34 -26.33
CA GLU A 34 -11.41 -4.15 -26.58
C GLU A 34 -11.23 -2.94 -25.62
N ILE A 35 -10.14 -2.86 -24.84
CA ILE A 35 -9.89 -1.69 -23.95
C ILE A 35 -9.32 -0.46 -24.71
N ARG A 36 -9.13 -0.53 -26.04
CA ARG A 36 -8.53 0.56 -26.84
C ARG A 36 -9.50 1.55 -27.50
N ARG A 37 -10.69 1.80 -26.94
CA ARG A 37 -11.57 2.89 -27.39
C ARG A 37 -12.21 3.67 -26.24
N PHE A 38 -11.39 4.31 -25.41
CA PHE A 38 -11.85 5.47 -24.64
C PHE A 38 -11.63 6.75 -25.47
N PRO A 39 -12.69 7.47 -25.88
CA PRO A 39 -12.51 8.79 -26.45
C PRO A 39 -12.00 9.74 -25.36
N ALA A 40 -10.83 10.34 -25.60
CA ALA A 40 -10.33 11.45 -24.81
C ALA A 40 -11.37 12.60 -24.83
N ASN A 41 -11.56 13.24 -23.68
CA ASN A 41 -12.43 14.40 -23.46
C ASN A 41 -13.95 14.15 -23.56
N ARG A 42 -14.52 13.64 -22.46
CA ARG A 42 -15.86 14.07 -22.02
C ARG A 42 -15.94 14.09 -20.50
N PHE A 43 -15.19 15.01 -19.89
CA PHE A 43 -15.45 15.40 -18.51
C PHE A 43 -16.90 15.87 -18.41
N LEU A 44 -17.68 15.22 -17.55
CA LEU A 44 -18.97 15.71 -17.12
C LEU A 44 -18.73 17.04 -16.40
N THR A 45 -18.95 18.16 -17.07
CA THR A 45 -19.05 19.45 -16.38
C THR A 45 -20.27 19.37 -15.46
N PRO A 46 -20.14 19.53 -14.14
CA PRO A 46 -21.31 19.59 -13.27
C PRO A 46 -22.07 20.87 -13.60
N LYS A 47 -23.27 20.74 -14.16
CA LYS A 47 -24.27 21.82 -14.14
C LYS A 47 -25.06 21.68 -12.85
N THR A 48 -24.63 22.35 -11.79
CA THR A 48 -25.44 22.59 -10.60
C THR A 48 -25.27 24.03 -10.13
N PRO A 49 -26.30 24.61 -9.49
CA PRO A 49 -26.32 26.02 -9.08
C PRO A 49 -25.26 26.26 -8.00
N GLU A 50 -24.77 27.49 -7.91
CA GLU A 50 -23.76 27.96 -6.97
C GLU A 50 -23.94 27.35 -5.57
N CYS A 51 -23.10 26.37 -5.25
CA CYS A 51 -23.03 25.79 -3.92
C CYS A 51 -22.45 26.88 -3.00
N GLN A 52 -23.23 27.31 -2.00
CA GLN A 52 -22.88 28.30 -0.97
C GLN A 52 -21.81 27.78 0.02
N TYR A 53 -20.76 27.13 -0.49
CA TYR A 53 -19.70 26.49 0.28
C TYR A 53 -18.39 27.29 0.30
N THR A 54 -18.42 28.53 -0.20
CA THR A 54 -17.25 29.42 -0.22
C THR A 54 -16.82 29.89 1.17
N ASP A 55 -17.71 29.84 2.18
CA ASP A 55 -17.37 30.19 3.56
C ASP A 55 -16.84 29.03 4.41
N MET A 56 -16.87 27.78 3.91
CA MET A 56 -16.26 26.65 4.63
C MET A 56 -14.74 26.53 4.40
N LEU A 57 -14.20 27.21 3.38
CA LEU A 57 -12.78 27.21 3.02
C LEU A 57 -11.96 28.28 3.76
N LYS A 58 -12.57 29.02 4.69
CA LYS A 58 -11.87 30.01 5.55
C LYS A 58 -11.47 29.43 6.92
N LEU A 59 -11.25 28.13 7.02
CA LEU A 59 -10.63 27.52 8.20
C LEU A 59 -9.11 27.79 8.20
N ASN A 60 -8.71 28.93 8.76
CA ASN A 60 -7.39 29.22 9.35
C ASN A 60 -6.13 28.93 8.52
N ALA A 61 -6.08 29.40 7.29
CA ALA A 61 -5.03 29.09 6.31
C ALA A 61 -3.57 29.54 6.58
N PRO A 62 -3.20 30.50 7.48
CA PRO A 62 -1.78 30.85 7.66
C PRO A 62 -1.16 30.46 9.01
N ILE A 63 -1.92 30.26 10.10
CA ILE A 63 -1.34 30.05 11.44
C ILE A 63 -1.04 28.56 11.72
N LEU A 64 -1.72 27.64 11.03
CA LEU A 64 -1.59 26.20 11.26
C LEU A 64 -0.64 25.50 10.28
N THR A 65 -0.26 26.12 9.17
CA THR A 65 0.36 25.39 8.05
C THR A 65 1.75 24.88 8.38
N GLU A 66 2.66 25.71 8.89
CA GLU A 66 4.04 25.29 9.18
C GLU A 66 4.13 24.34 10.39
N GLN A 67 3.33 24.58 11.44
CA GLN A 67 3.27 23.68 12.60
C GLN A 67 2.61 22.34 12.24
N ASN A 68 1.58 22.35 11.38
CA ASN A 68 0.93 21.14 10.90
C ASN A 68 1.83 20.36 9.93
N GLU A 69 2.59 21.04 9.07
CA GLU A 69 3.59 20.41 8.20
C GLU A 69 4.71 19.77 9.03
N ARG A 70 5.26 20.48 10.01
CA ARG A 70 6.25 19.92 10.96
C ARG A 70 5.67 18.76 11.76
N ARG A 71 4.42 18.84 12.20
CA ARG A 71 3.74 17.72 12.89
C ARG A 71 3.55 16.53 11.96
N ASN A 72 3.13 16.76 10.72
CA ASN A 72 2.96 15.73 9.71
C ASN A 72 4.29 15.04 9.39
N THR A 73 5.41 15.77 9.34
CA THR A 73 6.74 15.17 9.13
C THR A 73 7.20 14.36 10.34
N ILE A 74 6.99 14.84 11.57
CA ILE A 74 7.34 14.10 12.80
C ILE A 74 6.49 12.83 12.94
N SER A 75 5.18 12.94 12.71
CA SER A 75 4.22 11.83 12.72
C SER A 75 4.58 10.78 11.66
N ALA A 76 4.89 11.20 10.43
CA ALA A 76 5.35 10.32 9.37
C ALA A 76 6.67 9.62 9.72
N LYS A 77 7.61 10.33 10.37
CA LYS A 77 8.87 9.75 10.85
C LYS A 77 8.63 8.70 11.94
N ALA A 78 7.83 9.02 12.96
CA ALA A 78 7.48 8.10 14.03
C ALA A 78 6.81 6.83 13.48
N TYR A 79 5.86 7.00 12.55
CA TYR A 79 5.23 5.90 11.83
C TYR A 79 6.26 5.04 11.09
N LYS A 80 7.17 5.63 10.32
CA LYS A 80 8.16 4.89 9.54
C LYS A 80 9.07 4.06 10.45
N GLU A 81 9.57 4.67 11.53
CA GLU A 81 10.47 4.00 12.49
C GLU A 81 9.76 2.86 13.23
N LEU A 82 8.53 3.07 13.70
CA LEU A 82 7.73 2.03 14.36
C LEU A 82 7.37 0.89 13.41
N ARG A 83 6.92 1.23 12.20
CA ARG A 83 6.59 0.24 11.17
C ARG A 83 7.80 -0.64 10.86
N GLU A 84 8.97 -0.02 10.67
CA GLU A 84 10.21 -0.74 10.42
C GLU A 84 10.58 -1.64 11.60
N ALA A 85 10.46 -1.16 12.84
CA ALA A 85 10.75 -1.94 14.03
C ALA A 85 9.81 -3.16 14.19
N ILE A 86 8.53 -3.02 13.84
CA ILE A 86 7.55 -4.12 13.83
C ILE A 86 7.86 -5.13 12.71
N ILE A 87 8.14 -4.63 11.49
CA ILE A 87 8.41 -5.48 10.32
C ILE A 87 9.70 -6.29 10.49
N THR A 88 10.74 -5.66 11.03
CA THR A 88 12.05 -6.29 11.27
C THR A 88 12.10 -7.09 12.57
N ALA A 89 10.95 -7.29 13.22
CA ALA A 89 10.81 -8.02 14.49
C ALA A 89 11.67 -7.47 15.65
N ARG A 90 12.16 -6.21 15.58
CA ARG A 90 12.76 -5.51 16.74
C ARG A 90 11.73 -5.28 17.84
N VAL A 91 10.47 -5.10 17.46
CA VAL A 91 9.31 -5.19 18.38
C VAL A 91 8.52 -6.44 17.99
N LEU A 92 8.52 -7.43 18.88
CA LEU A 92 7.99 -8.76 18.59
C LEU A 92 6.46 -8.76 18.41
N PRO A 93 5.90 -9.68 17.59
CA PRO A 93 4.46 -9.93 17.57
C PRO A 93 3.90 -10.19 18.97
N GLY A 94 2.77 -9.56 19.30
CA GLY A 94 2.14 -9.66 20.62
C GLY A 94 2.73 -8.75 21.71
N ALA A 95 3.86 -8.08 21.47
CA ALA A 95 4.44 -7.15 22.43
C ALA A 95 3.51 -5.96 22.71
N SER A 96 3.46 -5.52 23.97
CA SER A 96 2.71 -4.32 24.34
C SER A 96 3.41 -3.07 23.83
N LEU A 97 2.62 -2.10 23.35
CA LEU A 97 3.06 -0.83 22.80
C LEU A 97 2.29 0.30 23.48
N ALA A 98 2.89 0.97 24.46
CA ALA A 98 2.29 2.16 25.08
C ALA A 98 2.72 3.44 24.35
N GLU A 99 1.76 4.32 24.04
CA GLU A 99 2.05 5.62 23.41
C GLU A 99 3.05 6.46 24.23
N THR A 100 2.97 6.37 25.56
CA THR A 100 3.84 7.11 26.48
C THR A 100 5.28 6.70 26.34
N ASP A 101 5.52 5.40 26.26
CA ASP A 101 6.86 4.81 26.24
C ASP A 101 7.52 5.09 24.89
N VAL A 102 6.74 4.98 23.81
CA VAL A 102 7.19 5.35 22.46
C VAL A 102 7.50 6.84 22.36
N ALA A 103 6.63 7.71 22.88
CA ALA A 103 6.84 9.16 22.87
C ALA A 103 8.13 9.53 23.62
N GLN A 104 8.35 8.92 24.79
CA GLN A 104 9.57 9.11 25.58
C GLN A 104 10.80 8.60 24.84
N ALA A 105 10.76 7.40 24.27
CA ALA A 105 11.88 6.81 23.53
C ALA A 105 12.27 7.63 22.29
N MET A 106 11.30 8.23 21.62
CA MET A 106 11.52 9.06 20.43
C MET A 106 11.79 10.54 20.75
N GLY A 107 11.65 10.97 22.01
CA GLY A 107 11.83 12.36 22.42
C GLY A 107 10.79 13.32 21.81
N ILE A 108 9.57 12.84 21.54
CA ILE A 108 8.48 13.61 20.92
C ILE A 108 7.23 13.62 21.81
N SER A 109 6.25 14.46 21.49
CA SER A 109 4.97 14.47 22.20
C SER A 109 4.09 13.27 21.81
N ARG A 110 3.02 13.02 22.58
CA ARG A 110 2.12 11.88 22.34
C ARG A 110 1.27 12.01 21.07
N THR A 111 0.96 13.23 20.62
CA THR A 111 0.11 13.47 19.45
C THR A 111 0.65 12.82 18.17
N PRO A 112 1.90 13.06 17.73
CA PRO A 112 2.46 12.39 16.54
C PRO A 112 2.57 10.86 16.71
N VAL A 113 2.78 10.35 17.93
CA VAL A 113 2.78 8.91 18.20
C VAL A 113 1.38 8.32 17.99
N ARG A 114 0.35 9.00 18.48
CA ARG A 114 -1.04 8.55 18.32
C ARG A 114 -1.45 8.51 16.84
N GLU A 115 -1.06 9.50 16.05
CA GLU A 115 -1.27 9.49 14.60
C GLU A 115 -0.53 8.33 13.90
N ALA A 116 0.71 8.05 14.32
CA ALA A 116 1.46 6.90 13.83
C ALA A 116 0.77 5.57 14.20
N PHE A 117 0.24 5.45 15.42
CA PHE A 117 -0.51 4.29 15.87
C PHE A 117 -1.78 4.08 15.05
N THR A 118 -2.56 5.13 14.76
CA THR A 118 -3.73 5.03 13.88
C THR A 118 -3.35 4.41 12.53
N ARG A 119 -2.26 4.87 11.92
CA ARG A 119 -1.79 4.32 10.63
C ARG A 119 -1.34 2.87 10.72
N LEU A 120 -0.64 2.51 11.79
CA LEU A 120 -0.23 1.11 12.03
C LEU A 120 -1.43 0.20 12.28
N PHE A 121 -2.47 0.71 12.93
CA PHE A 121 -3.72 0.00 13.15
C PHE A 121 -4.47 -0.22 11.83
N ASP A 122 -4.53 0.81 10.97
CA ASP A 122 -5.15 0.70 9.63
C ASP A 122 -4.41 -0.32 8.74
N GLU A 123 -3.10 -0.49 8.91
CA GLU A 123 -2.31 -1.54 8.26
C GLU A 123 -2.42 -2.92 8.92
N GLY A 124 -3.11 -3.04 10.05
CA GLY A 124 -3.23 -4.28 10.83
C GLY A 124 -1.88 -4.76 11.38
N LEU A 125 -0.98 -3.82 11.74
CA LEU A 125 0.29 -4.11 12.40
C LEU A 125 0.21 -4.01 13.93
N ILE A 126 -0.79 -3.28 14.43
CA ILE A 126 -1.12 -3.23 15.85
C ILE A 126 -2.61 -3.48 16.04
N GLU A 127 -2.95 -3.95 17.24
CA GLU A 127 -4.31 -4.07 17.73
C GLU A 127 -4.50 -3.16 18.94
N ILE A 128 -5.65 -2.50 19.01
CA ILE A 128 -6.02 -1.60 20.10
C ILE A 128 -7.23 -2.21 20.83
N SER A 129 -7.06 -2.51 22.13
CA SER A 129 -8.11 -3.07 22.99
C SER A 129 -8.29 -2.22 24.24
N GLN A 130 -9.55 -2.02 24.67
CA GLN A 130 -9.85 -1.31 25.90
C GLN A 130 -9.34 -2.04 27.15
N GLN A 131 -9.26 -3.37 27.11
CA GLN A 131 -8.91 -4.19 28.27
C GLN A 131 -7.40 -4.38 28.43
N THR A 132 -6.67 -4.52 27.32
CA THR A 132 -5.24 -4.89 27.32
C THR A 132 -4.33 -3.79 26.77
N GLY A 133 -4.88 -2.64 26.38
CA GLY A 133 -4.14 -1.59 25.72
C GLY A 133 -3.79 -1.94 24.26
N THR A 134 -2.71 -1.33 23.77
CA THR A 134 -2.24 -1.53 22.40
C THR A 134 -1.12 -2.57 22.36
N ARG A 135 -1.14 -3.45 21.35
CA ARG A 135 -0.12 -4.48 21.12
C ARG A 135 0.22 -4.61 19.65
N VAL A 136 1.41 -5.10 19.34
CA VAL A 136 1.73 -5.57 17.98
C VAL A 136 0.83 -6.75 17.66
N SER A 137 0.16 -6.72 16.51
CA SER A 137 -0.69 -7.82 16.04
C SER A 137 0.11 -9.12 15.93
N LEU A 138 -0.53 -10.27 16.06
CA LEU A 138 0.13 -11.53 15.66
C LEU A 138 0.35 -11.57 14.15
N ILE A 139 1.18 -12.49 13.67
CA ILE A 139 1.37 -12.70 12.23
C ILE A 139 0.22 -13.55 11.71
N ASP A 140 -0.48 -13.08 10.68
CA ASP A 140 -1.53 -13.85 10.02
C ASP A 140 -0.98 -14.55 8.76
N MET A 141 -0.89 -15.88 8.83
CA MET A 141 -0.43 -16.70 7.70
C MET A 141 -1.35 -16.67 6.49
N THR A 142 -2.61 -16.24 6.63
CA THR A 142 -3.51 -16.00 5.50
C THR A 142 -3.08 -14.75 4.74
N ARG A 143 -2.76 -13.66 5.44
CA ARG A 143 -2.19 -12.44 4.82
C ARG A 143 -0.85 -12.71 4.14
N VAL A 144 -0.02 -13.60 4.70
CA VAL A 144 1.22 -14.05 4.05
C VAL A 144 0.94 -14.71 2.70
N ARG A 145 -0.02 -15.65 2.66
CA ARG A 145 -0.40 -16.36 1.42
C ARG A 145 -0.99 -15.41 0.38
N GLU A 146 -1.85 -14.48 0.80
CA GLU A 146 -2.41 -13.44 -0.06
C GLU A 146 -1.33 -12.50 -0.61
N ALA A 147 -0.36 -12.09 0.22
CA ALA A 147 0.75 -11.24 -0.19
C ALA A 147 1.58 -11.92 -1.29
N VAL A 148 1.94 -13.20 -1.11
CA VAL A 148 2.68 -13.97 -2.13
C VAL A 148 1.90 -14.01 -3.44
N PHE A 149 0.60 -14.34 -3.39
CA PHE A 149 -0.24 -14.40 -4.59
C PHE A 149 -0.31 -13.04 -5.32
N ILE A 150 -0.58 -11.97 -4.59
CA ILE A 150 -0.72 -10.63 -5.17
C ILE A 150 0.62 -10.13 -5.73
N ARG A 151 1.73 -10.33 -5.00
CA ARG A 151 3.08 -9.98 -5.48
C ARG A 151 3.42 -10.70 -6.76
N SER A 152 3.36 -12.04 -6.77
CA SER A 152 3.69 -12.83 -7.95
C SER A 152 2.83 -12.43 -9.16
N THR A 153 1.54 -12.18 -8.95
CA THR A 153 0.63 -11.74 -10.00
C THR A 153 0.99 -10.35 -10.53
N LEU A 154 1.18 -9.39 -9.64
CA LEU A 154 1.41 -7.99 -10.03
C LEU A 154 2.78 -7.79 -10.66
N GLU A 155 3.83 -8.35 -10.07
CA GLU A 155 5.20 -8.25 -10.59
C GLU A 155 5.33 -8.93 -11.96
N SER A 156 4.76 -10.14 -12.13
CA SER A 156 4.76 -10.82 -13.43
C SER A 156 3.95 -10.05 -14.47
N ALA A 157 2.80 -9.49 -14.09
CA ALA A 157 1.96 -8.72 -15.00
C ALA A 157 2.63 -7.41 -15.45
N VAL A 158 3.43 -6.78 -14.59
CA VAL A 158 4.21 -5.58 -14.94
C VAL A 158 5.21 -5.90 -16.04
N ILE A 159 5.96 -7.00 -15.91
CA ILE A 159 6.95 -7.41 -16.92
C ILE A 159 6.22 -7.79 -18.22
N ALA A 160 5.22 -8.68 -18.14
CA ALA A 160 4.57 -9.26 -19.31
C ALA A 160 3.70 -8.29 -20.12
N ASN A 161 3.11 -7.26 -19.49
CA ASN A 161 2.10 -6.41 -20.13
C ASN A 161 2.52 -4.95 -20.31
N SER A 162 3.71 -4.55 -19.87
CA SER A 162 4.14 -3.15 -20.00
C SER A 162 4.31 -2.71 -21.45
N GLY A 163 4.76 -3.62 -22.34
CA GLY A 163 5.22 -3.26 -23.67
C GLY A 163 6.44 -2.32 -23.67
N VAL A 164 7.10 -2.19 -22.52
CA VAL A 164 8.30 -1.37 -22.32
C VAL A 164 9.49 -2.31 -22.30
N HIS A 165 10.53 -1.98 -23.05
CA HIS A 165 11.83 -2.64 -22.97
C HIS A 165 12.80 -1.66 -22.29
N PRO A 166 13.24 -1.95 -21.06
CA PRO A 166 14.24 -1.13 -20.38
C PRO A 166 15.53 -1.03 -21.19
N ASP A 167 16.20 0.11 -21.14
CA ASP A 167 17.52 0.24 -21.76
C ASP A 167 18.56 -0.58 -20.96
N PRO A 168 19.68 -1.00 -21.60
CA PRO A 168 20.70 -1.78 -20.93
C PRO A 168 21.30 -1.14 -19.67
N GLY A 169 21.41 0.19 -19.62
CA GLY A 169 21.95 0.92 -18.46
C GLY A 169 21.04 0.79 -17.24
N THR A 170 19.72 0.91 -17.44
CA THR A 170 18.73 0.64 -16.37
C THR A 170 18.84 -0.79 -15.84
N LEU A 171 19.06 -1.78 -16.70
CA LEU A 171 19.21 -3.17 -16.28
C LEU A 171 20.53 -3.40 -15.51
N ASP A 172 21.60 -2.70 -15.88
CA ASP A 172 22.88 -2.73 -15.16
C ASP A 172 22.73 -2.16 -13.73
N GLU A 173 21.94 -1.09 -13.55
CA GLU A 173 21.63 -0.54 -12.23
C GLU A 173 20.85 -1.53 -11.36
N ILE A 174 19.89 -2.25 -11.94
CA ILE A 174 19.15 -3.31 -11.25
C ILE A 174 20.10 -4.45 -10.85
N GLU A 175 21.04 -4.83 -11.72
CA GLU A 175 22.01 -5.89 -11.44
C GLU A 175 22.89 -5.59 -10.22
N LEU A 176 23.19 -4.32 -9.95
CA LEU A 176 23.94 -3.92 -8.74
C LEU A 176 23.24 -4.38 -7.46
N SER A 177 21.91 -4.39 -7.44
CA SER A 177 21.13 -4.88 -6.30
C SER A 177 21.26 -6.40 -6.11
N LEU A 178 21.31 -7.18 -7.21
CA LEU A 178 21.55 -8.62 -7.16
C LEU A 178 22.95 -8.94 -6.67
N ARG A 179 23.96 -8.25 -7.19
CA ARG A 179 25.35 -8.39 -6.72
C ARG A 179 25.49 -8.04 -5.25
N ALA A 180 24.67 -7.11 -4.75
CA ALA A 180 24.61 -6.82 -3.32
C ALA A 180 24.01 -8.00 -2.52
N GLN A 181 22.90 -8.59 -2.97
CA GLN A 181 22.31 -9.78 -2.33
C GLN A 181 23.32 -10.94 -2.26
N GLU A 182 24.05 -11.21 -3.34
CA GLU A 182 25.07 -12.26 -3.40
C GLU A 182 26.19 -12.09 -2.37
N ARG A 183 26.63 -10.85 -2.13
CA ARG A 183 27.68 -10.56 -1.13
C ARG A 183 27.18 -10.68 0.31
N LEU A 184 25.86 -10.67 0.50
CA LEU A 184 25.19 -10.67 1.80
C LEU A 184 24.67 -12.05 2.21
N VAL A 185 24.59 -13.02 1.29
CA VAL A 185 23.95 -14.33 1.55
C VAL A 185 24.57 -15.12 2.70
N ASP A 186 25.88 -15.04 2.86
CA ASP A 186 26.62 -15.72 3.94
C ASP A 186 26.89 -14.79 5.13
N ARG A 187 26.23 -13.62 5.18
CA ARG A 187 26.32 -12.68 6.29
C ARG A 187 25.05 -12.71 7.12
N ASP A 188 25.20 -12.55 8.43
CA ASP A 188 24.07 -12.42 9.36
C ASP A 188 23.52 -10.98 9.39
N ASP A 189 23.19 -10.45 8.20
CA ASP A 189 22.60 -9.11 8.04
C ASP A 189 21.35 -9.17 7.14
N MET A 190 20.29 -9.76 7.71
CA MET A 190 18.98 -9.84 7.06
C MET A 190 18.42 -8.45 6.69
N GLY A 191 18.77 -7.41 7.45
CA GLY A 191 18.36 -6.04 7.15
C GLY A 191 18.97 -5.53 5.84
N ALA A 192 20.27 -5.76 5.62
CA ALA A 192 20.94 -5.41 4.38
C ALA A 192 20.44 -6.25 3.21
N LEU A 193 20.27 -7.57 3.41
CA LEU A 193 19.74 -8.46 2.38
C LEU A 193 18.35 -8.00 1.91
N HIS A 194 17.48 -7.69 2.87
CA HIS A 194 16.15 -7.17 2.61
C HIS A 194 16.15 -5.82 1.85
N ARG A 195 17.07 -4.90 2.19
CA ARG A 195 17.20 -3.63 1.44
C ARG A 195 17.64 -3.86 -0.01
N ALA A 196 18.55 -4.81 -0.24
CA ALA A 196 19.01 -5.16 -1.58
C ALA A 196 17.89 -5.86 -2.40
N ASP A 197 17.09 -6.71 -1.75
CA ASP A 197 15.87 -7.31 -2.33
C ASP A 197 14.85 -6.24 -2.74
N MET A 198 14.57 -5.29 -1.84
CA MET A 198 13.67 -4.17 -2.13
C MET A 198 14.14 -3.31 -3.30
N ALA A 199 15.45 -3.07 -3.41
CA ALA A 199 16.03 -2.31 -4.51
C ALA A 199 15.83 -3.04 -5.85
N PHE A 200 15.97 -4.38 -5.87
CA PHE A 200 15.73 -5.18 -7.06
C PHE A 200 14.29 -5.05 -7.57
N HIS A 201 13.29 -5.37 -6.74
CA HIS A 201 11.88 -5.34 -7.16
C HIS A 201 11.39 -3.91 -7.47
N SER A 202 11.85 -2.91 -6.71
CA SER A 202 11.54 -1.51 -7.00
C SER A 202 12.14 -1.07 -8.34
N GLY A 203 13.40 -1.41 -8.61
CA GLY A 203 14.08 -1.09 -9.85
C GLY A 203 13.42 -1.76 -11.05
N LEU A 204 13.11 -3.05 -10.93
CA LEU A 204 12.46 -3.83 -11.98
C LEU A 204 11.10 -3.26 -12.36
N THR A 205 10.21 -3.02 -11.38
CA THR A 205 8.88 -2.46 -11.66
C THR A 205 8.95 -1.03 -12.20
N ALA A 206 9.92 -0.23 -11.77
CA ALA A 206 10.16 1.12 -12.30
C ALA A 206 10.66 1.09 -13.75
N ALA A 207 11.58 0.17 -14.08
CA ALA A 207 12.11 -0.01 -15.43
C ALA A 207 11.00 -0.33 -16.45
N PHE A 208 9.95 -1.03 -16.01
CA PHE A 208 8.75 -1.31 -16.81
C PHE A 208 7.66 -0.23 -16.70
N ALA A 209 7.99 0.99 -16.25
CA ALA A 209 7.08 2.14 -16.09
C ALA A 209 5.91 1.94 -15.10
N HIS A 210 6.08 1.05 -14.11
CA HIS A 210 5.09 0.77 -13.06
C HIS A 210 5.65 0.97 -11.64
N PRO A 211 6.27 2.11 -11.29
CA PRO A 211 6.91 2.30 -9.98
C PRO A 211 5.95 2.21 -8.78
N ARG A 212 4.65 2.43 -9.00
CA ARG A 212 3.62 2.29 -7.96
C ARG A 212 3.24 0.85 -7.67
N ALA A 213 3.53 -0.09 -8.57
CA ALA A 213 3.23 -1.50 -8.36
C ALA A 213 3.99 -2.03 -7.14
N TRP A 214 5.29 -1.69 -7.04
CA TRP A 214 6.09 -2.10 -5.88
C TRP A 214 5.62 -1.48 -4.56
N ALA A 215 5.23 -0.20 -4.57
CA ALA A 215 4.67 0.43 -3.38
C ALA A 215 3.40 -0.29 -2.88
N ALA A 216 2.53 -0.73 -3.80
CA ALA A 216 1.35 -1.53 -3.45
C ALA A 216 1.75 -2.89 -2.86
N CYS A 217 2.71 -3.59 -3.45
CA CYS A 217 3.27 -4.84 -2.94
C CYS A 217 3.85 -4.69 -1.52
N GLN A 218 4.55 -3.60 -1.23
CA GLN A 218 5.17 -3.37 0.09
C GLN A 218 4.15 -3.27 1.24
N HIS A 219 2.97 -2.72 1.00
CA HIS A 219 1.95 -2.59 2.04
C HIS A 219 1.33 -3.94 2.39
N ILE A 220 0.97 -4.74 1.39
CA ILE A 220 0.36 -6.06 1.59
C ILE A 220 1.35 -7.09 2.16
N SER A 221 2.65 -6.88 1.94
CA SER A 221 3.70 -7.87 2.28
C SER A 221 4.17 -7.81 3.73
N ALA A 222 3.56 -6.98 4.58
CA ALA A 222 4.06 -6.73 5.92
C ALA A 222 4.16 -8.01 6.77
N ASP A 223 3.14 -8.87 6.77
CA ASP A 223 3.18 -10.14 7.53
C ASP A 223 4.17 -11.14 6.93
N MET A 224 4.28 -11.20 5.60
CA MET A 224 5.27 -12.05 4.93
C MET A 224 6.70 -11.67 5.35
N MET A 225 6.98 -10.36 5.41
CA MET A 225 8.27 -9.82 5.84
C MET A 225 8.55 -10.11 7.31
N ARG A 226 7.55 -9.94 8.18
CA ARG A 226 7.66 -10.24 9.60
C ARG A 226 8.03 -11.70 9.85
N VAL A 227 7.49 -12.63 9.06
CA VAL A 227 7.91 -14.03 9.12
C VAL A 227 9.40 -14.14 8.80
N GLN A 228 9.85 -13.60 7.67
CA GLN A 228 11.24 -13.70 7.23
C GLN A 228 12.23 -13.15 8.27
N PHE A 229 11.91 -12.03 8.92
CA PHE A 229 12.76 -11.46 9.98
C PHE A 229 12.67 -12.22 11.31
N LEU A 230 11.51 -12.80 11.65
CA LEU A 230 11.31 -13.49 12.92
C LEU A 230 12.01 -14.86 12.95
N ILE A 231 11.89 -15.64 11.86
CA ILE A 231 12.47 -16.99 11.80
C ILE A 231 13.81 -17.04 11.07
N GLY A 232 14.20 -15.95 10.41
CA GLY A 232 15.33 -15.92 9.49
C GLY A 232 15.08 -16.71 8.21
N MET A 233 16.02 -16.61 7.27
CA MET A 233 16.03 -17.43 6.06
C MET A 233 17.32 -18.24 6.00
N LYS A 234 17.20 -19.50 5.58
CA LYS A 234 18.37 -20.35 5.38
C LYS A 234 19.19 -19.84 4.19
N PRO A 235 20.54 -19.81 4.26
CA PRO A 235 21.38 -19.37 3.15
C PRO A 235 21.07 -20.05 1.82
N ASP A 236 20.75 -21.35 1.82
CA ASP A 236 20.38 -22.06 0.58
C ASP A 236 19.05 -21.58 -0.01
N HIS A 237 18.08 -21.21 0.83
CA HIS A 237 16.84 -20.63 0.36
C HIS A 237 17.08 -19.23 -0.24
N ILE A 238 17.92 -18.42 0.39
CA ILE A 238 18.32 -17.12 -0.13
C ILE A 238 19.03 -17.27 -1.48
N ARG A 239 19.96 -18.23 -1.60
CA ARG A 239 20.63 -18.54 -2.88
C ARG A 239 19.64 -18.93 -3.98
N SER A 240 18.60 -19.70 -3.65
CA SER A 240 17.53 -20.06 -4.60
C SER A 240 16.80 -18.80 -5.10
N ILE A 241 16.41 -17.91 -4.19
CA ILE A 241 15.72 -16.65 -4.54
C ILE A 241 16.62 -15.78 -5.43
N ILE A 242 17.90 -15.64 -5.09
CA ILE A 242 18.86 -14.86 -5.89
C ILE A 242 18.99 -15.47 -7.30
N ALA A 243 19.01 -16.80 -7.42
CA ALA A 243 19.07 -17.47 -8.72
C ALA A 243 17.81 -17.22 -9.56
N GLU A 244 16.63 -17.23 -8.94
CA GLU A 244 15.36 -16.87 -9.60
C GLU A 244 15.38 -15.42 -10.08
N HIS A 245 15.84 -14.48 -9.25
CA HIS A 245 15.97 -13.08 -9.63
C HIS A 245 16.94 -12.86 -10.80
N ARG A 246 18.06 -13.59 -10.81
CA ARG A 246 19.01 -13.56 -11.94
C ARG A 246 18.35 -14.07 -13.22
N ALA A 247 17.66 -15.21 -13.16
CA ALA A 247 16.95 -15.74 -14.31
C ALA A 247 15.94 -14.73 -14.87
N ILE A 248 15.19 -14.03 -14.01
CA ILE A 248 14.27 -12.98 -14.44
C ILE A 248 15.03 -11.85 -15.17
N LEU A 249 16.13 -11.36 -14.60
CA LEU A 249 16.90 -10.27 -15.22
C LEU A 249 17.51 -10.69 -16.56
N ASP A 250 17.99 -11.93 -16.67
CA ASP A 250 18.57 -12.48 -17.89
C ASP A 250 17.52 -12.60 -19.01
N GLU A 251 16.32 -13.09 -18.70
CA GLU A 251 15.18 -13.13 -19.64
C GLU A 251 14.78 -11.72 -20.09
N VAL A 252 14.72 -10.75 -19.16
CA VAL A 252 14.43 -9.35 -19.50
C VAL A 252 15.49 -8.74 -20.41
N ARG A 253 16.77 -9.10 -20.24
CA ARG A 253 17.86 -8.66 -21.12
C ARG A 253 17.78 -9.32 -22.51
N ALA A 254 17.30 -10.54 -22.60
CA ALA A 254 17.15 -11.26 -23.86
C ALA A 254 16.00 -10.73 -24.73
N GLY A 255 14.96 -10.18 -24.10
CA GLY A 255 13.75 -9.62 -24.74
C GLY A 255 12.68 -10.66 -25.04
#